data_AF-A0A3D0ZRB3-F1
#
_entry.id   AF-A0A3D0ZRB3-F1
#
_cell.length_a   1.000
_cell.length_b   1.000
_cell.length_c   1.000
_cell.angle_alpha   90.00
_cell.angle_beta   90.00
_cell.angle_gamma   90.00
#
_symmetry.space_group_name_H-M   'P 1'
#
loop_
_entity.id
_entity.type
_entity.pdbx_description
1 polymer ?
#
loop_
_entity_poly.entity_id
_entity_poly.type
_entity_poly.pdbx_seq_one_letter_code
_entity_poly.pdbx_strand_id
1 'polypeptide(L)'
;MALTKIDRVEDERLAEVEKDIRQATRHTFLEEADIYPVSNATGEGIDTIKLALDIAADELAARSTAGLFRLAVDRRFSVHGTGIVVTGSVFSGTLNEGDSLRLMPQDIAVRARSLRTQDQTALSTIAGDRCAVNLTGNRLNLEDIHRGNWITENPAPASDRIDVQLHVLKSALSALTHWTPIHFHSAANHVTGRVALLEDRKLEPGTKGLAQIVLDEPINVCVGDRFVIRDQAALITLGGGSVIDPWSVKRGRARSERLQYLSQVRTESARDTLKLMVLNHGKGVDLARFAMAFNLTASERETHINQITCRKLSENYAISEEHFGSARRELSERLKQWHQKNPDKPGLPINQITSLNRQIPAMLTEQLIADLMNRGELQQDGNLFCMEGYGLRLSSREQQIFAEIKPLLETEKTKPPVLHDLAKSVNVGPKDLEKMLNQVVKAGQLVRPVKNRYFLPEAMTVFKNYLYRAADEKGHFTVQNYRDVAGTGRNLAIEILEYFDRTGVTRRLGDTREITDKK
;
A
#
# COMPACT_ATOMS: atom_id res chain seq x y z
N MET A 1 11.40 -14.86 39.40
CA MET A 1 11.22 -16.30 39.07
C MET A 1 10.64 -17.00 40.29
N ALA A 2 9.68 -17.90 40.12
CA ALA A 2 9.05 -18.62 41.23
C ALA A 2 9.66 -20.03 41.36
N LEU A 3 10.25 -20.35 42.52
CA LEU A 3 10.75 -21.68 42.85
C LEU A 3 9.69 -22.40 43.67
N THR A 4 8.89 -23.23 43.00
CA THR A 4 7.77 -23.93 43.64
C THR A 4 8.20 -25.24 44.34
N LYS A 5 7.31 -25.79 45.17
CA LYS A 5 7.45 -27.11 45.85
C LYS A 5 8.45 -27.12 47.01
N ILE A 6 8.63 -25.99 47.67
CA ILE A 6 9.46 -25.89 48.88
C ILE A 6 8.91 -26.75 50.03
N ASP A 7 7.61 -27.07 50.02
CA ASP A 7 6.96 -27.98 50.98
C ASP A 7 7.44 -29.43 50.91
N ARG A 8 8.17 -29.82 49.86
CA ARG A 8 8.57 -31.21 49.59
C ARG A 8 10.06 -31.48 49.76
N VAL A 9 10.83 -30.45 50.07
CA VAL A 9 12.29 -30.52 50.08
C VAL A 9 12.83 -29.83 51.32
N GLU A 10 13.97 -30.31 51.79
CA GLU A 10 14.71 -29.67 52.87
C GLU A 10 15.45 -28.41 52.35
N ASP A 11 15.80 -27.51 53.26
CA ASP A 11 16.47 -26.23 52.94
C ASP A 11 17.78 -26.39 52.15
N GLU A 12 18.51 -27.48 52.39
CA GLU A 12 19.73 -27.79 51.63
C GLU A 12 19.46 -27.97 50.14
N ARG A 13 18.37 -28.66 49.79
CA ARG A 13 17.98 -28.88 48.40
C ARG A 13 17.45 -27.59 47.77
N LEU A 14 16.81 -26.72 48.55
CA LEU A 14 16.38 -25.41 48.09
C LEU A 14 17.59 -24.57 47.65
N ALA A 15 18.63 -24.49 48.49
CA ALA A 15 19.85 -23.74 48.20
C ALA A 15 20.62 -24.31 46.99
N GLU A 16 20.64 -25.64 46.84
CA GLU A 16 21.23 -26.30 45.67
C GLU A 16 20.51 -25.89 44.37
N VAL A 17 19.17 -25.98 44.35
CA VAL A 17 18.38 -25.64 43.17
C VAL A 17 18.46 -24.14 42.85
N GLU A 18 18.52 -23.28 43.86
CA GLU A 18 18.72 -21.84 43.65
C GLU A 18 20.05 -21.57 42.93
N LYS A 19 21.13 -22.24 43.36
CA LYS A 19 22.43 -22.15 42.70
C LYS A 19 22.39 -22.68 41.27
N ASP A 20 21.72 -23.81 41.03
CA ASP A 20 21.54 -24.38 39.70
C ASP A 20 20.77 -23.42 38.77
N ILE A 21 19.73 -22.76 39.27
CA ILE A 21 18.97 -21.75 38.53
C ILE A 21 19.88 -20.58 38.15
N ARG A 22 20.64 -20.03 39.11
CA ARG A 22 21.59 -18.93 38.84
C ARG A 22 22.65 -19.32 37.81
N GLN A 23 23.12 -20.56 37.85
CA GLN A 23 24.05 -21.07 36.85
C GLN A 23 23.39 -21.21 35.46
N ALA A 24 22.14 -21.70 35.41
CA ALA A 24 21.41 -21.91 34.16
C ALA A 24 20.96 -20.59 33.50
N THR A 25 20.66 -19.55 34.28
CA THR A 25 20.24 -18.24 33.75
C THR A 25 21.40 -17.30 33.46
N ARG A 26 22.64 -17.70 33.74
CA ARG A 26 23.84 -16.91 33.45
C ARG A 26 23.90 -16.52 31.96
N HIS A 27 24.23 -15.26 31.68
CA HIS A 27 24.28 -14.67 30.33
C HIS A 27 22.95 -14.65 29.57
N THR A 28 21.84 -14.83 30.28
CA THR A 28 20.48 -14.65 29.72
C THR A 28 19.86 -13.36 30.25
N PHE A 29 18.70 -12.98 29.71
CA PHE A 29 17.94 -11.84 30.23
C PHE A 29 17.39 -12.08 31.66
N LEU A 30 17.52 -13.29 32.21
CA LEU A 30 17.06 -13.69 33.54
C LEU A 30 18.20 -13.81 34.58
N GLU A 31 19.43 -13.44 34.22
CA GLU A 31 20.60 -13.59 35.11
C GLU A 31 20.40 -12.88 36.46
N GLU A 32 19.90 -11.64 36.41
CA GLU A 32 19.63 -10.79 37.57
C GLU A 32 18.22 -10.96 38.14
N ALA A 33 17.41 -11.90 37.63
CA ALA A 33 16.04 -12.04 38.09
C ALA A 33 15.98 -12.60 39.51
N ASP A 34 15.17 -11.99 40.38
CA ASP A 34 14.96 -12.48 41.74
C ASP A 34 14.33 -13.87 41.76
N ILE A 35 14.68 -14.67 42.77
CA ILE A 35 14.15 -16.02 42.98
C ILE A 35 13.28 -15.98 44.22
N TYR A 36 12.00 -16.33 44.05
CA TYR A 36 11.01 -16.38 45.14
C TYR A 36 10.68 -17.84 45.44
N PRO A 37 11.16 -18.41 46.55
CA PRO A 37 10.73 -19.72 47.05
C PRO A 37 9.26 -19.66 47.44
N VAL A 38 8.43 -20.54 46.88
CA VAL A 38 6.98 -20.56 47.16
C VAL A 38 6.43 -21.98 47.31
N SER A 39 5.44 -22.13 48.17
CA SER A 39 4.63 -23.35 48.29
C SER A 39 3.16 -23.05 48.05
N ASN A 40 2.62 -23.65 46.99
CA ASN A 40 1.20 -23.55 46.69
C ASN A 40 0.33 -24.32 47.71
N ALA A 41 0.91 -25.25 48.47
CA ALA A 41 0.18 -26.09 49.42
C ALA A 41 0.11 -25.45 50.81
N THR A 42 1.21 -24.87 51.29
CA THR A 42 1.29 -24.24 52.61
C THR A 42 0.98 -22.74 52.56
N GLY A 43 1.05 -22.11 51.38
CA GLY A 43 0.88 -20.67 51.21
C GLY A 43 2.15 -19.85 51.47
N GLU A 44 3.24 -20.51 51.86
CA GLU A 44 4.51 -19.89 52.14
C GLU A 44 5.10 -19.19 50.90
N GLY A 45 5.64 -17.98 51.09
CA GLY A 45 6.24 -17.15 50.04
C GLY A 45 5.24 -16.49 49.07
N ILE A 46 3.94 -16.80 49.16
CA ILE A 46 2.92 -16.23 48.26
C ILE A 46 2.76 -14.73 48.47
N ASP A 47 2.77 -14.23 49.70
CA ASP A 47 2.61 -12.79 49.93
C ASP A 47 3.82 -12.00 49.45
N THR A 48 5.03 -12.58 49.55
CA THR A 48 6.26 -12.00 49.00
C THR A 48 6.20 -11.90 47.47
N ILE A 49 5.76 -12.97 46.78
CA ILE A 49 5.67 -12.92 45.32
C ILE A 49 4.56 -11.98 44.84
N LYS A 50 3.45 -11.84 45.58
CA LYS A 50 2.40 -10.87 45.28
C LYS A 50 2.93 -9.44 45.36
N LEU A 51 3.61 -9.10 46.45
CA LEU A 51 4.22 -7.78 46.61
C LEU A 51 5.23 -7.49 45.49
N ALA A 52 6.05 -8.48 45.12
CA ALA A 52 6.99 -8.33 44.00
C ALA A 52 6.28 -8.13 42.65
N LEU A 53 5.14 -8.81 42.43
CA LEU A 53 4.31 -8.60 41.24
C LEU A 53 3.66 -7.22 41.21
N ASP A 54 3.21 -6.71 42.36
CA ASP A 54 2.63 -5.37 42.47
C ASP A 54 3.69 -4.30 42.16
N ILE A 55 4.89 -4.42 42.74
CA ILE A 55 6.03 -3.53 42.44
C ILE A 55 6.39 -3.60 40.94
N ALA A 56 6.51 -4.81 40.39
CA ALA A 56 6.83 -4.99 38.97
C ALA A 56 5.72 -4.44 38.05
N ALA A 57 4.46 -4.47 38.48
CA ALA A 57 3.34 -3.89 37.75
C ALA A 57 3.38 -2.36 37.78
N ASP A 58 3.72 -1.76 38.92
CA ASP A 58 3.89 -0.31 39.07
C ASP A 58 5.08 0.24 38.28
N GLU A 59 6.18 -0.53 38.19
CA GLU A 59 7.36 -0.19 37.38
C GLU A 59 7.12 -0.38 35.88
N LEU A 60 6.15 -1.19 35.49
CA LEU A 60 5.83 -1.43 34.09
C LEU A 60 5.13 -0.19 33.52
N ALA A 61 5.83 0.53 32.64
CA ALA A 61 5.20 1.61 31.88
C ALA A 61 3.94 1.10 31.17
N ALA A 62 2.83 1.85 31.31
CA ALA A 62 1.60 1.54 30.62
C ALA A 62 1.88 1.34 29.12
N ARG A 63 1.36 0.24 28.55
CA ARG A 63 1.54 -0.01 27.12
C ARG A 63 0.90 1.12 26.34
N SER A 64 1.64 1.62 25.35
CA SER A 64 1.12 2.66 24.47
C SER A 64 -0.16 2.18 23.80
N THR A 65 -1.21 3.00 23.89
CA THR A 65 -2.47 2.82 23.15
C THR A 65 -2.37 3.35 21.72
N ALA A 66 -1.17 3.74 21.27
CA ALA A 66 -0.90 4.18 19.92
C ALA A 66 -1.25 3.12 18.87
N GLY A 67 -1.58 3.60 17.68
CA GLY A 67 -1.92 2.79 16.54
C GLY A 67 -3.33 2.22 16.54
N LEU A 68 -3.64 1.52 15.45
CA LEU A 68 -4.94 0.88 15.23
C LEU A 68 -5.14 -0.34 16.12
N PHE A 69 -6.40 -0.68 16.41
CA PHE A 69 -6.71 -1.83 17.24
C PHE A 69 -6.24 -3.15 16.59
N ARG A 70 -5.55 -3.99 17.37
CA ARG A 70 -5.11 -5.34 16.96
C ARG A 70 -5.28 -6.33 18.11
N LEU A 71 -6.09 -7.37 17.90
CA LEU A 71 -6.23 -8.50 18.81
C LEU A 71 -5.80 -9.79 18.12
N ALA A 72 -4.88 -10.52 18.75
CA ALA A 72 -4.45 -11.83 18.28
C ALA A 72 -5.35 -12.92 18.87
N VAL A 73 -6.07 -13.64 18.01
CA VAL A 73 -7.04 -14.67 18.43
C VAL A 73 -6.30 -15.88 19.00
N ASP A 74 -6.65 -16.27 20.23
CA ASP A 74 -6.13 -17.45 20.91
C ASP A 74 -7.14 -18.62 20.96
N ARG A 75 -8.42 -18.31 21.15
CA ARG A 75 -9.53 -19.26 21.21
C ARG A 75 -10.77 -18.66 20.54
N ARG A 76 -11.61 -19.57 20.03
CA ARG A 76 -12.90 -19.26 19.41
C ARG A 76 -13.94 -20.22 19.97
N PHE A 77 -15.14 -19.73 20.22
CA PHE A 77 -16.26 -20.57 20.60
C PHE A 77 -17.58 -19.86 20.26
N SER A 78 -18.65 -20.62 20.15
CA SER A 78 -20.00 -20.08 20.00
C SER A 78 -20.74 -20.20 21.32
N VAL A 79 -21.43 -19.14 21.72
CA VAL A 79 -22.27 -19.12 22.93
C VAL A 79 -23.72 -18.98 22.49
N HIS A 80 -24.58 -19.89 22.96
CA HIS A 80 -26.00 -19.89 22.63
C HIS A 80 -26.65 -18.54 23.00
N GLY A 81 -27.41 -17.95 22.08
CA GLY A 81 -28.03 -16.62 22.22
C GLY A 81 -27.10 -15.43 21.98
N THR A 82 -25.79 -15.58 22.22
CA THR A 82 -24.82 -14.46 22.12
C THR A 82 -24.15 -14.38 20.75
N GLY A 83 -23.83 -15.53 20.15
CA GLY A 83 -23.14 -15.63 18.86
C GLY A 83 -21.70 -16.13 18.98
N ILE A 84 -20.87 -15.75 18.02
CA ILE A 84 -19.46 -16.17 17.93
C ILE A 84 -18.62 -15.27 18.84
N VAL A 85 -17.89 -15.87 19.78
CA VAL A 85 -16.99 -15.17 20.69
C VAL A 85 -15.55 -15.61 20.39
N VAL A 86 -14.66 -14.63 20.28
CA VAL A 86 -13.22 -14.85 20.18
C VAL A 86 -12.54 -14.28 21.41
N THR A 87 -11.53 -14.98 21.91
CA THR A 87 -10.66 -14.45 22.96
C THR A 87 -9.26 -14.23 22.42
N GLY A 88 -8.57 -13.25 22.97
CA GLY A 88 -7.22 -12.94 22.54
C GLY A 88 -6.56 -11.86 23.37
N SER A 89 -5.26 -11.68 23.14
CA SER A 89 -4.50 -10.57 23.71
C SER A 89 -4.61 -9.35 22.80
N VAL A 90 -4.86 -8.18 23.40
CA VAL A 90 -4.85 -6.90 22.69
C VAL A 90 -3.40 -6.41 22.58
N PHE A 91 -2.91 -6.28 21.35
CA PHE A 91 -1.54 -5.85 21.06
C PHE A 91 -1.40 -4.34 20.98
N SER A 92 -2.39 -3.65 20.41
CA SER A 92 -2.36 -2.21 20.19
C SER A 92 -3.76 -1.63 20.08
N GLY A 93 -3.86 -0.30 20.20
CA GLY A 93 -5.08 0.47 20.05
C GLY A 93 -6.10 0.24 21.17
N THR A 94 -7.29 0.75 20.93
CA THR A 94 -8.46 0.65 21.81
C THR A 94 -9.65 0.17 21.01
N LEU A 95 -10.51 -0.64 21.61
CA LEU A 95 -11.75 -1.10 20.99
C LEU A 95 -12.93 -0.78 21.89
N ASN A 96 -13.99 -0.23 21.31
CA ASN A 96 -15.27 -0.02 21.98
C ASN A 96 -16.34 -0.99 21.46
N GLU A 97 -17.36 -1.22 22.28
CA GLU A 97 -18.55 -1.93 21.85
C GLU A 97 -19.21 -1.20 20.68
N GLY A 98 -19.53 -1.94 19.63
CA GLY A 98 -20.15 -1.44 18.42
C GLY A 98 -19.18 -1.07 17.29
N ASP A 99 -17.87 -1.11 17.53
CA ASP A 99 -16.87 -0.77 16.52
C ASP A 99 -16.80 -1.80 15.38
N SER A 100 -16.45 -1.29 14.19
CA SER A 100 -16.30 -2.10 12.97
C SER A 100 -14.84 -2.50 12.77
N LEU A 101 -14.63 -3.78 12.53
CA LEU A 101 -13.35 -4.45 12.51
C LEU A 101 -13.26 -5.39 11.31
N ARG A 102 -12.10 -6.00 11.14
CA ARG A 102 -11.84 -7.03 10.12
C ARG A 102 -11.21 -8.25 10.76
N LEU A 103 -11.68 -9.42 10.35
CA LEU A 103 -11.01 -10.69 10.56
C LEU A 103 -9.98 -10.88 9.45
N MET A 104 -8.72 -10.99 9.83
CA MET A 104 -7.57 -11.20 8.95
C MET A 104 -6.95 -12.58 9.22
N PRO A 105 -6.49 -13.31 8.18
CA PRO A 105 -6.18 -12.83 6.82
C PRO A 105 -7.33 -12.81 5.80
N GLN A 106 -8.53 -13.27 6.15
CA GLN A 106 -9.65 -13.48 5.22
C GLN A 106 -10.34 -12.19 4.75
N ASP A 107 -9.99 -11.04 5.34
CA ASP A 107 -10.60 -9.72 5.10
C ASP A 107 -12.13 -9.72 5.23
N ILE A 108 -12.64 -10.40 6.26
CA ILE A 108 -14.08 -10.44 6.56
C ILE A 108 -14.43 -9.29 7.50
N ALA A 109 -15.32 -8.40 7.06
CA ALA A 109 -15.84 -7.34 7.90
C ALA A 109 -16.67 -7.91 9.06
N VAL A 110 -16.33 -7.51 10.28
CA VAL A 110 -16.98 -7.92 11.52
C VAL A 110 -17.26 -6.72 12.41
N ARG A 111 -18.18 -6.87 13.36
CA ARG A 111 -18.53 -5.84 14.33
C ARG A 111 -18.47 -6.42 15.74
N ALA A 112 -17.87 -5.68 16.68
CA ALA A 112 -17.84 -6.02 18.09
C ALA A 112 -19.21 -5.75 18.71
N ARG A 113 -19.99 -6.79 19.02
CA ARG A 113 -21.32 -6.65 19.65
C ARG A 113 -21.24 -6.41 21.15
N SER A 114 -20.30 -7.05 21.83
CA SER A 114 -20.10 -6.92 23.28
C SER A 114 -18.68 -7.36 23.64
N LEU A 115 -18.12 -6.76 24.69
CA LEU A 115 -16.75 -7.03 25.15
C LEU A 115 -16.74 -7.57 26.58
N ARG A 116 -15.78 -8.45 26.88
CA ARG A 116 -15.43 -8.82 28.25
C ARG A 116 -13.92 -8.77 28.45
N THR A 117 -13.46 -8.07 29.46
CA THR A 117 -12.04 -8.00 29.85
C THR A 117 -11.89 -8.71 31.19
N GLN A 118 -10.96 -9.66 31.28
CA GLN A 118 -10.69 -10.40 32.53
C GLN A 118 -11.98 -10.95 33.20
N ASP A 119 -12.83 -11.61 32.41
CA ASP A 119 -14.12 -12.19 32.80
C ASP A 119 -15.23 -11.22 33.24
N GLN A 120 -15.00 -9.90 33.15
CA GLN A 120 -16.00 -8.87 33.44
C GLN A 120 -16.53 -8.20 32.16
N THR A 121 -17.81 -7.84 32.12
CA THR A 121 -18.37 -7.06 31.01
C THR A 121 -17.72 -5.68 30.94
N ALA A 122 -17.31 -5.26 29.76
CA ALA A 122 -16.65 -3.98 29.54
C ALA A 122 -17.23 -3.27 28.31
N LEU A 123 -17.24 -1.94 28.33
CA LEU A 123 -17.62 -1.12 27.18
C LEU A 123 -16.44 -0.85 26.24
N SER A 124 -15.21 -0.98 26.75
CA SER A 124 -13.98 -0.78 25.99
C SER A 124 -12.85 -1.68 26.50
N THR A 125 -11.82 -1.86 25.68
CA THR A 125 -10.57 -2.58 26.03
C THR A 125 -9.37 -1.88 25.41
N ILE A 126 -8.20 -2.03 26.04
CA ILE A 126 -6.95 -1.37 25.63
C ILE A 126 -5.81 -2.36 25.44
N ALA A 127 -4.73 -1.91 24.81
CA ALA A 127 -3.51 -2.68 24.64
C ALA A 127 -2.96 -3.22 25.98
N GLY A 128 -2.68 -4.52 26.04
CA GLY A 128 -2.27 -5.23 27.25
C GLY A 128 -3.35 -6.13 27.86
N ASP A 129 -4.62 -5.84 27.59
CA ASP A 129 -5.72 -6.66 28.07
C ASP A 129 -5.80 -8.02 27.39
N ARG A 130 -6.40 -8.98 28.10
CA ARG A 130 -7.00 -10.16 27.49
C ARG A 130 -8.50 -9.94 27.36
N CYS A 131 -8.98 -9.87 26.13
CA CYS A 131 -10.35 -9.51 25.81
C CYS A 131 -11.09 -10.66 25.12
N ALA A 132 -12.34 -10.88 25.52
CA ALA A 132 -13.32 -11.66 24.79
C ALA A 132 -14.21 -10.72 23.99
N VAL A 133 -14.25 -10.90 22.67
CA VAL A 133 -15.02 -10.08 21.75
C VAL A 133 -16.11 -10.94 21.13
N ASN A 134 -17.37 -10.54 21.33
CA ASN A 134 -18.48 -11.11 20.58
C ASN A 134 -18.54 -10.49 19.18
N LEU A 135 -18.38 -11.30 18.15
CA LEU A 135 -18.30 -10.87 16.76
C LEU A 135 -19.59 -11.16 16.01
N THR A 136 -19.94 -10.22 15.13
CA THR A 136 -21.06 -10.34 14.20
C THR A 136 -20.63 -9.91 12.81
N GLY A 137 -21.10 -10.61 11.78
CA GLY A 137 -20.81 -10.25 10.38
C GLY A 137 -21.59 -11.13 9.41
N ASN A 138 -22.00 -10.58 8.26
CA ASN A 138 -22.88 -11.28 7.30
C ASN A 138 -22.25 -12.53 6.68
N ARG A 139 -20.92 -12.65 6.71
CA ARG A 139 -20.14 -13.76 6.12
C ARG A 139 -19.29 -14.50 7.16
N LEU A 140 -19.55 -14.29 8.44
CA LEU A 140 -18.72 -14.82 9.51
C LEU A 140 -19.26 -16.16 10.02
N ASN A 141 -18.51 -17.24 9.82
CA ASN A 141 -18.75 -18.51 10.48
C ASN A 141 -17.66 -18.82 11.50
N LEU A 142 -17.95 -19.72 12.45
CA LEU A 142 -16.98 -20.12 13.47
C LEU A 142 -15.75 -20.83 12.85
N GLU A 143 -15.96 -21.53 11.73
CA GLU A 143 -14.91 -22.27 11.03
C GLU A 143 -13.84 -21.33 10.45
N ASP A 144 -14.23 -20.12 10.02
CA ASP A 144 -13.36 -19.15 9.37
C ASP A 144 -12.29 -18.55 10.31
N ILE A 145 -12.48 -18.62 11.63
CA ILE A 145 -11.68 -17.84 12.59
C ILE A 145 -10.59 -18.69 13.23
N HIS A 146 -9.38 -18.80 12.73
CA HIS A 146 -8.37 -19.68 13.33
C HIS A 146 -7.55 -19.00 14.43
N ARG A 147 -6.94 -19.81 15.32
CA ARG A 147 -5.92 -19.30 16.24
C ARG A 147 -4.79 -18.66 15.42
N GLY A 148 -4.35 -17.47 15.84
CA GLY A 148 -3.36 -16.69 15.09
C GLY A 148 -3.96 -15.74 14.04
N ASN A 149 -5.28 -15.78 13.81
CA ASN A 149 -5.97 -14.73 13.07
C ASN A 149 -5.97 -13.43 13.88
N TRP A 150 -6.12 -12.32 13.17
CA TRP A 150 -6.18 -11.00 13.77
C TRP A 150 -7.58 -10.43 13.65
N ILE A 151 -8.08 -9.84 14.74
CA ILE A 151 -9.20 -8.92 14.72
C ILE A 151 -8.62 -7.51 14.77
N THR A 152 -8.78 -6.73 13.71
CA THR A 152 -8.09 -5.45 13.58
C THR A 152 -8.85 -4.43 12.75
N GLU A 153 -8.59 -3.15 12.98
CA GLU A 153 -9.01 -2.05 12.12
C GLU A 153 -8.05 -1.85 10.93
N ASN A 154 -6.82 -2.37 11.03
CA ASN A 154 -5.79 -2.19 10.03
C ASN A 154 -6.09 -3.03 8.77
N PRO A 155 -6.30 -2.41 7.60
CA PRO A 155 -6.58 -3.12 6.35
C PRO A 155 -5.31 -3.70 5.70
N ALA A 156 -4.21 -3.83 6.45
CA ALA A 156 -2.95 -4.43 6.03
C ALA A 156 -3.17 -5.82 5.41
N PRO A 157 -2.85 -6.03 4.11
CA PRO A 157 -3.01 -7.34 3.49
C PRO A 157 -2.05 -8.37 4.12
N ALA A 158 -2.47 -9.63 4.12
CA ALA A 158 -1.59 -10.72 4.53
C ALA A 158 -0.46 -10.94 3.52
N SER A 159 0.69 -11.44 3.98
CA SER A 159 1.89 -11.63 3.17
C SER A 159 2.55 -12.98 3.43
N ASP A 160 3.02 -13.61 2.36
CA ASP A 160 3.88 -14.80 2.42
C ASP A 160 5.38 -14.45 2.47
N ARG A 161 5.74 -13.16 2.34
CA ARG A 161 7.13 -12.68 2.27
C ARG A 161 7.34 -11.46 3.15
N ILE A 162 8.17 -11.63 4.15
CA ILE A 162 8.41 -10.63 5.19
C ILE A 162 9.92 -10.42 5.31
N ASP A 163 10.39 -9.18 5.22
CA ASP A 163 11.80 -8.88 5.57
C ASP A 163 11.91 -8.62 7.06
N VAL A 164 12.94 -9.19 7.66
CA VAL A 164 13.15 -9.24 9.11
C VAL A 164 14.59 -8.93 9.47
N GLN A 165 14.78 -8.36 10.66
CA GLN A 165 16.06 -8.41 11.35
C GLN A 165 16.10 -9.71 12.15
N LEU A 166 16.95 -10.64 11.75
CA LEU A 166 17.07 -11.94 12.40
C LEU A 166 18.26 -11.94 13.36
N HIS A 167 18.05 -12.47 14.56
CA HIS A 167 19.09 -12.76 15.55
C HIS A 167 19.11 -14.28 15.81
N VAL A 168 20.24 -14.92 15.51
CA VAL A 168 20.44 -16.34 15.81
C VAL A 168 20.96 -16.46 17.23
N LEU A 169 20.35 -17.34 18.03
CA LEU A 169 20.77 -17.54 19.42
C LEU A 169 22.19 -18.11 19.49
N LYS A 170 22.94 -17.74 20.52
CA LYS A 170 24.28 -18.31 20.80
C LYS A 170 24.22 -19.82 21.07
N SER A 171 23.08 -20.31 21.56
CA SER A 171 22.83 -21.73 21.84
C SER A 171 22.48 -22.55 20.59
N ALA A 172 22.36 -21.92 19.42
CA ALA A 172 22.11 -22.66 18.18
C ALA A 172 23.30 -23.56 17.85
N LEU A 173 23.02 -24.83 17.52
CA LEU A 173 24.04 -25.87 17.28
C LEU A 173 24.88 -25.62 16.02
N SER A 174 24.36 -24.86 15.06
CA SER A 174 25.03 -24.59 13.79
C SER A 174 24.62 -23.24 13.22
N ALA A 175 25.48 -22.68 12.37
CA ALA A 175 25.16 -21.50 11.58
C ALA A 175 23.88 -21.70 10.76
N LEU A 176 23.03 -20.68 10.73
CA LEU A 176 21.82 -20.70 9.92
C LEU A 176 22.19 -20.48 8.46
N THR A 177 21.80 -21.41 7.59
CA THR A 177 22.14 -21.33 6.15
C THR A 177 21.01 -20.73 5.32
N HIS A 178 21.35 -20.22 4.14
CA HIS A 178 20.34 -19.76 3.19
C HIS A 178 19.34 -20.86 2.82
N TRP A 179 18.05 -20.51 2.79
CA TRP A 179 16.92 -21.37 2.46
C TRP A 179 16.63 -22.50 3.47
N THR A 180 17.02 -22.31 4.74
CA THR A 180 16.73 -23.27 5.81
C THR A 180 15.23 -23.31 6.13
N PRO A 181 14.60 -24.50 6.17
CA PRO A 181 13.21 -24.65 6.61
C PRO A 181 13.06 -24.42 8.11
N ILE A 182 11.99 -23.72 8.49
CA ILE A 182 11.74 -23.29 9.87
C ILE A 182 10.25 -23.35 10.22
N HIS A 183 9.97 -23.46 11.53
CA HIS A 183 8.69 -23.03 12.09
C HIS A 183 8.78 -21.58 12.52
N PHE A 184 7.85 -20.77 12.05
CA PHE A 184 7.74 -19.34 12.35
C PHE A 184 6.58 -19.13 13.33
N HIS A 185 6.88 -18.50 14.46
CA HIS A 185 5.91 -18.16 15.50
C HIS A 185 5.83 -16.64 15.64
N SER A 186 4.64 -16.08 15.46
CA SER A 186 4.37 -14.65 15.66
C SER A 186 3.02 -14.48 16.35
N ALA A 187 3.02 -13.76 17.47
CA ALA A 187 1.85 -13.65 18.35
C ALA A 187 1.24 -15.03 18.67
N ALA A 188 -0.02 -15.26 18.30
CA ALA A 188 -0.71 -16.55 18.47
C ALA A 188 -0.60 -17.48 17.25
N ASN A 189 0.08 -17.04 16.19
CA ASN A 189 0.16 -17.73 14.91
C ASN A 189 1.39 -18.66 14.82
N HIS A 190 1.23 -19.75 14.07
CA HIS A 190 2.25 -20.75 13.80
C HIS A 190 2.16 -21.18 12.35
N VAL A 191 3.20 -20.90 11.58
CA VAL A 191 3.26 -21.21 10.15
C VAL A 191 4.64 -21.76 9.82
N THR A 192 4.73 -22.66 8.85
CA THR A 192 6.02 -23.14 8.31
C THR A 192 6.55 -22.20 7.23
N GLY A 193 7.85 -22.20 7.04
CA GLY A 193 8.47 -21.38 6.02
C GLY A 193 9.95 -21.65 5.85
N ARG A 194 10.63 -20.74 5.16
CA ARG A 194 12.07 -20.81 4.89
C ARG A 194 12.72 -19.46 5.13
N VAL A 195 13.94 -19.48 5.66
CA VAL A 195 14.75 -18.27 5.85
C VAL A 195 15.64 -18.04 4.63
N ALA A 196 15.44 -16.93 3.94
CA ALA A 196 16.31 -16.47 2.86
C ALA A 196 17.19 -15.31 3.34
N LEU A 197 18.45 -15.58 3.67
CA LEU A 197 19.43 -14.56 4.04
C LEU A 197 19.67 -13.58 2.87
N LEU A 198 19.76 -12.28 3.19
CA LEU A 198 19.83 -11.19 2.19
C LEU A 198 21.25 -10.65 1.99
N GLU A 199 22.11 -10.75 3.01
CA GLU A 199 23.51 -10.29 2.99
C GLU A 199 24.44 -11.47 2.72
N ASP A 200 24.74 -12.25 3.76
CA ASP A 200 25.60 -13.43 3.68
C ASP A 200 24.82 -14.72 3.43
N ARG A 201 25.51 -15.76 2.96
CA ARG A 201 24.90 -17.10 2.76
C ARG A 201 24.76 -17.91 4.05
N LYS A 202 25.36 -17.45 5.15
CA LYS A 202 25.32 -18.06 6.47
C LYS A 202 25.28 -16.98 7.54
N LEU A 203 24.57 -17.26 8.64
CA LEU A 203 24.51 -16.38 9.81
C LEU A 203 24.95 -17.19 11.04
N GLU A 204 26.04 -16.76 11.67
CA GLU A 204 26.66 -17.48 12.79
C GLU A 204 25.86 -17.32 14.10
N PRO A 205 25.90 -18.30 15.02
CA PRO A 205 25.26 -18.19 16.33
C PRO A 205 25.68 -16.92 17.08
N GLY A 206 24.72 -16.20 17.65
CA GLY A 206 24.93 -14.94 18.36
C GLY A 206 25.05 -13.69 17.49
N THR A 207 24.90 -13.82 16.16
CA THR A 207 24.97 -12.69 15.22
C THR A 207 23.58 -12.26 14.74
N LYS A 208 23.49 -11.00 14.29
CA LYS A 208 22.29 -10.42 13.68
C LYS A 208 22.52 -10.23 12.19
N GLY A 209 21.49 -10.41 11.38
CA GLY A 209 21.55 -10.19 9.93
C GLY A 209 20.19 -9.93 9.30
N LEU A 210 20.19 -9.38 8.09
CA LEU A 210 18.98 -9.18 7.32
C LEU A 210 18.55 -10.48 6.60
N ALA A 211 17.28 -10.83 6.78
CA ALA A 211 16.71 -12.02 6.16
C ALA A 211 15.29 -11.73 5.64
N GLN A 212 14.86 -12.52 4.66
CA GLN A 212 13.48 -12.60 4.20
C GLN A 212 12.92 -13.95 4.66
N ILE A 213 11.80 -13.94 5.37
CA ILE A 213 11.04 -15.13 5.67
C ILE A 213 10.05 -15.37 4.54
N VAL A 214 10.10 -16.56 3.95
CA VAL A 214 9.14 -17.02 2.96
C VAL A 214 8.25 -18.05 3.61
N LEU A 215 7.00 -17.70 3.87
CA LEU A 215 6.02 -18.54 4.55
C LEU A 215 5.26 -19.39 3.54
N ASP A 216 4.79 -20.56 3.98
CA ASP A 216 3.95 -21.43 3.17
C ASP A 216 2.51 -20.90 3.09
N GLU A 217 2.07 -20.12 4.09
CA GLU A 217 0.77 -19.45 4.13
C GLU A 217 0.92 -17.95 4.46
N PRO A 218 0.09 -17.06 3.90
CA PRO A 218 0.18 -15.64 4.15
C PRO A 218 -0.34 -15.27 5.55
N ILE A 219 0.39 -14.40 6.25
CA ILE A 219 0.01 -13.91 7.59
C ILE A 219 0.01 -12.38 7.64
N ASN A 220 -0.71 -11.80 8.60
CA ASN A 220 -0.66 -10.37 8.88
C ASN A 220 0.38 -10.10 9.98
N VAL A 221 1.32 -9.22 9.67
CA VAL A 221 2.32 -8.69 10.59
C VAL A 221 2.52 -7.20 10.30
N CYS A 222 2.95 -6.46 11.31
CA CYS A 222 3.34 -5.06 11.20
C CYS A 222 4.84 -4.90 11.50
N VAL A 223 5.40 -3.76 11.11
CA VAL A 223 6.78 -3.38 11.43
C VAL A 223 6.96 -3.34 12.94
N GLY A 224 8.04 -3.94 13.43
CA GLY A 224 8.35 -4.06 14.85
C GLY A 224 7.77 -5.28 15.54
N ASP A 225 6.83 -6.01 14.91
CA ASP A 225 6.31 -7.26 15.47
C ASP A 225 7.47 -8.24 15.71
N ARG A 226 7.52 -8.80 16.93
CA ARG A 226 8.52 -9.79 17.31
C ARG A 226 8.08 -11.18 16.89
N PHE A 227 9.05 -12.00 16.51
CA PHE A 227 8.82 -13.40 16.14
C PHE A 227 9.91 -14.31 16.70
N VAL A 228 9.61 -15.60 16.73
CA VAL A 228 10.53 -16.67 17.11
C VAL A 228 10.59 -17.69 15.97
N ILE A 229 11.79 -18.20 15.68
CA ILE A 229 11.99 -19.28 14.72
C ILE A 229 12.53 -20.53 15.41
N ARG A 230 11.99 -21.67 15.01
CA ARG A 230 12.44 -23.00 15.45
C ARG A 230 12.90 -23.80 14.24
N ASP A 231 13.72 -24.81 14.51
CA ASP A 231 14.17 -25.77 13.52
C ASP A 231 13.00 -26.55 12.92
N GLN A 232 13.26 -27.30 11.84
CA GLN A 232 12.22 -28.05 11.13
C GLN A 232 11.54 -29.12 11.99
N ALA A 233 12.21 -29.67 13.01
CA ALA A 233 11.60 -30.63 13.92
C ALA A 233 10.82 -29.96 15.08
N ALA A 234 10.82 -28.62 15.15
CA ALA A 234 10.29 -27.84 16.26
C ALA A 234 10.87 -28.23 17.64
N LEU A 235 12.09 -28.75 17.69
CA LEU A 235 12.76 -29.17 18.91
C LEU A 235 13.62 -28.04 19.50
N ILE A 236 14.27 -27.26 18.64
CA ILE A 236 15.28 -26.28 19.03
C ILE A 236 14.84 -24.89 18.55
N THR A 237 14.91 -23.91 19.46
CA THR A 237 14.76 -22.50 19.08
C THR A 237 16.04 -22.01 18.42
N LEU A 238 15.95 -21.65 17.14
CA LEU A 238 17.11 -21.17 16.37
C LEU A 238 17.40 -19.70 16.66
N GLY A 239 16.34 -18.90 16.85
CA GLY A 239 16.46 -17.45 16.85
C GLY A 239 15.13 -16.73 16.96
N GLY A 240 15.19 -15.43 16.80
CA GLY A 240 14.03 -14.55 16.75
C GLY A 240 14.43 -13.19 16.19
N GLY A 241 13.49 -12.27 16.14
CA GLY A 241 13.75 -10.98 15.52
C GLY A 241 12.56 -10.06 15.51
N SER A 242 12.69 -9.00 14.72
CA SER A 242 11.61 -8.05 14.44
C SER A 242 11.33 -7.94 12.94
N VAL A 243 10.07 -7.70 12.61
CA VAL A 243 9.64 -7.43 11.23
C VAL A 243 10.09 -6.03 10.82
N ILE A 244 10.73 -5.92 9.66
CA ILE A 244 11.18 -4.65 9.06
C ILE A 244 10.24 -4.20 7.94
N ASP A 245 9.84 -5.11 7.06
CA ASP A 245 8.91 -4.86 5.97
C ASP A 245 7.93 -6.04 5.85
N PRO A 246 6.63 -5.84 6.13
CA PRO A 246 5.63 -6.91 6.06
C PRO A 246 5.36 -7.39 4.63
N TRP A 247 5.71 -6.60 3.60
CA TRP A 247 5.36 -6.88 2.20
C TRP A 247 6.57 -6.81 1.28
N SER A 248 7.45 -7.78 1.45
CA SER A 248 8.70 -7.83 0.71
C SER A 248 8.52 -8.24 -0.76
N VAL A 249 9.44 -7.78 -1.61
CA VAL A 249 9.44 -8.07 -3.05
C VAL A 249 10.11 -9.42 -3.35
N LYS A 250 9.58 -10.15 -4.35
CA LYS A 250 10.15 -11.43 -4.80
C LYS A 250 11.48 -11.27 -5.54
N ARG A 251 11.61 -10.23 -6.37
CA ARG A 251 12.81 -9.95 -7.19
C ARG A 251 13.52 -8.70 -6.67
N GLY A 252 14.86 -8.70 -6.74
CA GLY A 252 15.68 -7.56 -6.30
C GLY A 252 15.85 -7.43 -4.78
N ARG A 253 15.47 -8.47 -4.01
CA ARG A 253 15.55 -8.48 -2.54
C ARG A 253 16.95 -8.23 -1.98
N ALA A 254 18.00 -8.67 -2.69
CA ALA A 254 19.41 -8.51 -2.31
C ALA A 254 20.12 -7.39 -3.10
N ARG A 255 19.38 -6.45 -3.71
CA ARG A 255 20.01 -5.28 -4.33
C ARG A 255 20.59 -4.38 -3.24
N SER A 256 21.76 -3.80 -3.51
CA SER A 256 22.48 -2.94 -2.57
C SER A 256 21.62 -1.80 -2.04
N GLU A 257 20.85 -1.13 -2.91
CA GLU A 257 19.91 -0.07 -2.54
C GLU A 257 18.86 -0.54 -1.51
N ARG A 258 18.32 -1.76 -1.68
CA ARG A 258 17.33 -2.31 -0.76
C ARG A 258 17.97 -2.73 0.56
N LEU A 259 19.14 -3.34 0.54
CA LEU A 259 19.87 -3.70 1.76
C LEU A 259 20.21 -2.47 2.59
N GLN A 260 20.66 -1.40 1.93
CA GLN A 260 20.94 -0.12 2.58
C GLN A 260 19.68 0.51 3.18
N TYR A 261 18.54 0.41 2.51
CA TYR A 261 17.26 0.82 3.07
C TYR A 261 16.90 0.00 4.32
N LEU A 262 16.90 -1.33 4.22
CA LEU A 262 16.51 -2.23 5.30
C LEU A 262 17.40 -2.09 6.54
N SER A 263 18.71 -1.87 6.36
CA SER A 263 19.64 -1.69 7.48
C SER A 263 19.44 -0.36 8.24
N GLN A 264 18.82 0.63 7.59
CA GLN A 264 18.54 1.94 8.18
C GLN A 264 17.16 2.02 8.84
N VAL A 265 16.24 1.10 8.55
CA VAL A 265 14.91 1.11 9.15
C VAL A 265 15.01 1.01 10.67
N ARG A 266 14.33 1.93 11.36
CA ARG A 266 14.21 1.96 12.82
C ARG A 266 12.81 1.51 13.18
N THR A 267 12.64 0.23 13.51
CA THR A 267 11.33 -0.35 13.84
C THR A 267 10.65 0.31 15.04
N GLU A 268 11.42 0.95 15.92
CA GLU A 268 10.95 1.65 17.12
C GLU A 268 10.48 3.09 16.84
N SER A 269 10.81 3.67 15.67
CA SER A 269 10.49 5.06 15.32
C SER A 269 9.91 5.15 13.91
N ALA A 270 8.57 5.23 13.85
CA ALA A 270 7.84 5.44 12.61
C ALA A 270 8.27 6.74 11.92
N ARG A 271 8.43 7.84 12.69
CA ARG A 271 8.87 9.14 12.17
C ARG A 271 10.23 9.07 11.49
N ASP A 272 11.22 8.46 12.15
CA ASP A 272 12.58 8.43 11.59
C ASP A 272 12.66 7.49 10.38
N THR A 273 11.91 6.40 10.40
CA THR A 273 11.77 5.53 9.21
C THR A 273 11.08 6.27 8.07
N LEU A 274 10.02 7.03 8.32
CA LEU A 274 9.36 7.83 7.29
C LEU A 274 10.31 8.88 6.69
N LYS A 275 11.08 9.57 7.54
CA LYS A 275 12.11 10.52 7.11
C LYS A 275 13.12 9.85 6.18
N LEU A 276 13.63 8.67 6.57
CA LEU A 276 14.56 7.90 5.74
C LEU A 276 13.93 7.45 4.42
N MET A 277 12.67 6.99 4.44
CA MET A 277 11.95 6.59 3.22
C MET A 277 11.83 7.77 2.26
N VAL A 278 11.42 8.94 2.74
CA VAL A 278 11.27 10.14 1.90
C VAL A 278 12.62 10.61 1.33
N LEU A 279 13.69 10.52 2.11
CA LEU A 279 15.04 10.91 1.71
C LEU A 279 15.73 9.92 0.76
N ASN A 280 15.41 8.63 0.81
CA ASN A 280 16.08 7.60 0.02
C ASN A 280 15.24 7.11 -1.17
N HIS A 281 13.91 7.19 -1.11
CA HIS A 281 13.05 6.76 -2.22
C HIS A 281 12.83 7.91 -3.21
N GLY A 282 13.63 7.93 -4.28
CA GLY A 282 13.55 8.94 -5.35
C GLY A 282 12.20 9.05 -6.08
N LYS A 283 11.32 8.07 -5.91
CA LYS A 283 9.98 8.04 -6.52
C LYS A 283 8.89 8.57 -5.60
N GLY A 284 9.19 8.80 -4.32
CA GLY A 284 8.22 9.09 -3.28
C GLY A 284 7.74 7.86 -2.50
N VAL A 285 6.89 8.12 -1.51
CA VAL A 285 6.42 7.17 -0.50
C VAL A 285 4.90 7.15 -0.48
N ASP A 286 4.34 5.95 -0.56
CA ASP A 286 2.92 5.70 -0.32
C ASP A 286 2.66 5.73 1.20
N LEU A 287 2.01 6.79 1.65
CA LEU A 287 1.71 7.04 3.05
C LEU A 287 0.61 6.11 3.59
N ALA A 288 -0.28 5.60 2.73
CA ALA A 288 -1.29 4.63 3.15
C ALA A 288 -0.62 3.28 3.44
N ARG A 289 0.25 2.83 2.53
CA ARG A 289 1.06 1.61 2.76
C ARG A 289 1.94 1.76 3.99
N PHE A 290 2.60 2.91 4.17
CA PHE A 290 3.41 3.17 5.35
C PHE A 290 2.60 3.10 6.65
N ALA A 291 1.42 3.75 6.69
CA ALA A 291 0.55 3.73 7.86
C ALA A 291 0.07 2.31 8.19
N MET A 292 -0.32 1.52 7.19
CA MET A 292 -0.70 0.12 7.41
C MET A 292 0.47 -0.71 7.93
N ALA A 293 1.69 -0.50 7.41
CA ALA A 293 2.89 -1.25 7.84
C ALA A 293 3.26 -0.98 9.31
N PHE A 294 3.17 0.28 9.75
CA PHE A 294 3.44 0.69 11.14
C PHE A 294 2.22 0.64 12.05
N ASN A 295 1.07 0.18 11.54
CA ASN A 295 -0.19 0.14 12.28
C ASN A 295 -0.64 1.50 12.84
N LEU A 296 -0.47 2.57 12.06
CA LEU A 296 -0.76 3.95 12.49
C LEU A 296 -2.21 4.36 12.23
N THR A 297 -2.76 5.16 13.13
CA THR A 297 -4.00 5.91 12.88
C THR A 297 -3.77 7.03 11.86
N ALA A 298 -4.86 7.58 11.29
CA ALA A 298 -4.78 8.71 10.37
C ALA A 298 -4.13 9.95 11.04
N SER A 299 -4.44 10.20 12.31
CA SER A 299 -3.90 11.33 13.10
C SER A 299 -2.41 11.19 13.38
N GLU A 300 -1.94 9.99 13.77
CA GLU A 300 -0.51 9.73 14.00
C GLU A 300 0.28 9.85 12.70
N ARG A 301 -0.25 9.30 11.61
CA ARG A 301 0.34 9.43 10.27
C ARG A 301 0.54 10.90 9.92
N GLU A 302 -0.48 11.74 10.08
CA GLU A 302 -0.40 13.18 9.79
C GLU A 302 0.58 13.89 10.71
N THR A 303 0.59 13.55 11.99
CA THR A 303 1.56 14.08 12.95
C THR A 303 3.00 13.78 12.52
N HIS A 304 3.30 12.54 12.12
CA HIS A 304 4.63 12.16 11.65
C HIS A 304 5.02 12.85 10.34
N ILE A 305 4.08 13.00 9.40
CA ILE A 305 4.33 13.71 8.14
C ILE A 305 4.64 15.19 8.39
N ASN A 306 3.89 15.86 9.26
CA ASN A 306 4.09 17.27 9.58
C ASN A 306 5.41 17.56 10.31
N GLN A 307 6.00 16.54 10.94
CA GLN A 307 7.29 16.64 11.62
C GLN A 307 8.49 16.43 10.69
N ILE A 308 8.29 16.09 9.42
CA ILE A 308 9.35 15.87 8.44
C ILE A 308 9.26 16.85 7.27
N THR A 309 10.41 17.20 6.70
CA THR A 309 10.47 18.04 5.50
C THR A 309 10.16 17.19 4.27
N CYS A 310 8.94 17.30 3.74
CA CYS A 310 8.53 16.63 2.52
C CYS A 310 7.47 17.43 1.77
N ARG A 311 7.36 17.18 0.46
CA ARG A 311 6.28 17.66 -0.39
C ARG A 311 5.16 16.62 -0.41
N LYS A 312 3.99 16.99 0.09
CA LYS A 312 2.77 16.18 -0.02
C LYS A 312 2.18 16.38 -1.41
N LEU A 313 2.10 15.31 -2.20
CA LEU A 313 1.54 15.34 -3.56
C LEU A 313 0.05 14.98 -3.58
N SER A 314 -0.38 14.19 -2.61
CA SER A 314 -1.78 13.81 -2.39
C SER A 314 -1.96 13.40 -0.93
N GLU A 315 -3.19 13.06 -0.51
CA GLU A 315 -3.45 12.55 0.85
C GLU A 315 -2.55 11.36 1.22
N ASN A 316 -2.32 10.45 0.28
CA ASN A 316 -1.57 9.21 0.50
C ASN A 316 -0.17 9.19 -0.11
N TYR A 317 0.41 10.33 -0.52
CA TYR A 317 1.71 10.32 -1.19
C TYR A 317 2.58 11.52 -0.84
N ALA A 318 3.85 11.24 -0.53
CA ALA A 318 4.85 12.26 -0.20
C ALA A 318 6.19 11.98 -0.90
N ILE A 319 6.96 13.03 -1.18
CA ILE A 319 8.30 12.96 -1.78
C ILE A 319 9.18 14.04 -1.17
N SER A 320 10.51 13.88 -1.18
CA SER A 320 11.40 14.97 -0.77
C SER A 320 11.42 16.09 -1.82
N GLU A 321 11.68 17.33 -1.41
CA GLU A 321 11.82 18.46 -2.34
C GLU A 321 12.98 18.24 -3.33
N GLU A 322 14.07 17.63 -2.86
CA GLU A 322 15.23 17.31 -3.69
C GLU A 322 14.88 16.31 -4.79
N HIS A 323 14.20 15.21 -4.44
CA HIS A 323 13.77 14.19 -5.40
C HIS A 323 12.72 14.72 -6.35
N PHE A 324 11.78 15.54 -5.87
CA PHE A 324 10.82 16.21 -6.74
C PHE A 324 11.52 17.13 -7.76
N GLY A 325 12.49 17.93 -7.31
CA GLY A 325 13.30 18.78 -8.18
C GLY A 325 14.17 18.00 -9.17
N SER A 326 14.69 16.83 -8.77
CA SER A 326 15.43 15.92 -9.66
C SER A 326 14.52 15.32 -10.73
N ALA A 327 13.37 14.76 -10.33
CA ALA A 327 12.38 14.18 -11.24
C ALA A 327 11.82 15.22 -12.22
N ARG A 328 11.65 16.47 -11.77
CA ARG A 328 11.25 17.61 -12.63
C ARG A 328 12.28 17.90 -13.71
N ARG A 329 13.56 17.97 -13.33
CA ARG A 329 14.66 18.18 -14.29
C ARG A 329 14.74 17.04 -15.29
N GLU A 330 14.59 15.80 -14.83
CA GLU A 330 14.60 14.62 -15.69
C GLU A 330 13.43 14.62 -16.67
N LEU A 331 12.21 14.96 -16.23
CA LEU A 331 11.05 15.09 -17.13
C LEU A 331 11.27 16.19 -18.17
N SER A 332 11.71 17.37 -17.75
CA SER A 332 12.00 18.51 -18.66
C SER A 332 13.03 18.11 -19.73
N GLU A 333 14.10 17.43 -19.33
CA GLU A 333 15.13 16.95 -20.26
C GLU A 333 14.59 15.89 -21.23
N ARG A 334 13.81 14.92 -20.74
CA ARG A 334 13.16 13.91 -21.59
C ARG A 334 12.22 14.54 -22.61
N LEU A 335 11.44 15.57 -22.22
CA LEU A 335 10.55 16.30 -23.14
C LEU A 335 11.34 17.09 -24.19
N LYS A 336 12.41 17.78 -23.80
CA LYS A 336 13.31 18.47 -24.74
C LYS A 336 13.93 17.51 -25.75
N GLN A 337 14.46 16.37 -25.30
CA GLN A 337 15.01 15.33 -26.18
C GLN A 337 13.94 14.75 -27.13
N TRP A 338 12.71 14.60 -26.66
CA TRP A 338 11.61 14.15 -27.50
C TRP A 338 11.31 15.16 -28.62
N HIS A 339 11.25 16.46 -28.30
CA HIS A 339 11.04 17.52 -29.29
C HIS A 339 12.18 17.59 -30.31
N GLN A 340 13.44 17.46 -29.87
CA GLN A 340 14.60 17.41 -30.78
C GLN A 340 14.51 16.23 -31.77
N LYS A 341 14.03 15.06 -31.30
CA LYS A 341 13.82 13.88 -32.15
C LYS A 341 12.56 13.95 -33.02
N ASN A 342 11.62 14.85 -32.71
CA ASN A 342 10.37 15.01 -33.46
C ASN A 342 10.09 16.50 -33.77
N PRO A 343 10.92 17.19 -34.58
CA PRO A 343 10.76 18.62 -34.86
C PRO A 343 9.40 18.97 -35.48
N ASP A 344 8.82 18.04 -36.25
CA ASP A 344 7.53 18.24 -36.92
C ASP A 344 6.33 18.05 -35.97
N LYS A 345 6.56 17.62 -34.73
CA LYS A 345 5.50 17.38 -33.75
C LYS A 345 5.44 18.49 -32.71
N PRO A 346 4.28 19.11 -32.51
CA PRO A 346 4.11 20.28 -31.65
C PRO A 346 4.14 19.96 -30.16
N GLY A 347 3.83 18.72 -29.76
CA GLY A 347 3.78 18.34 -28.35
C GLY A 347 3.26 16.92 -28.13
N LEU A 348 3.12 16.56 -26.86
CA LEU A 348 2.69 15.24 -26.42
C LEU A 348 1.41 15.33 -25.59
N PRO A 349 0.44 14.40 -25.77
CA PRO A 349 -0.67 14.29 -24.83
C PRO A 349 -0.21 13.67 -23.50
N ILE A 350 -0.96 13.93 -22.43
CA ILE A 350 -0.61 13.50 -21.06
C ILE A 350 -0.34 12.00 -20.96
N ASN A 351 -1.15 11.15 -21.61
CA ASN A 351 -0.98 9.70 -21.60
C ASN A 351 0.35 9.24 -22.23
N GLN A 352 0.85 9.98 -23.23
CA GLN A 352 2.15 9.69 -23.82
C GLN A 352 3.28 10.18 -22.91
N ILE A 353 3.12 11.31 -22.21
CA ILE A 353 4.09 11.77 -21.20
C ILE A 353 4.18 10.77 -20.05
N THR A 354 3.05 10.32 -19.52
CA THR A 354 2.98 9.26 -18.50
C THR A 354 3.61 7.96 -19.03
N SER A 355 3.42 7.63 -20.30
CA SER A 355 4.08 6.47 -20.92
C SER A 355 5.60 6.63 -21.08
N LEU A 356 6.11 7.84 -21.31
CA LEU A 356 7.55 8.13 -21.31
C LEU A 356 8.13 8.01 -19.90
N ASN A 357 7.33 8.27 -18.88
CA ASN A 357 7.70 8.24 -17.47
C ASN A 357 7.17 7.02 -16.69
N ARG A 358 7.01 5.86 -17.35
CA ARG A 358 6.54 4.59 -16.72
C ARG A 358 7.31 4.13 -15.48
N GLN A 359 8.50 4.69 -15.23
CA GLN A 359 9.31 4.37 -14.07
C GLN A 359 8.77 5.00 -12.77
N ILE A 360 7.94 6.05 -12.87
CA ILE A 360 7.34 6.75 -11.73
C ILE A 360 5.80 6.63 -11.75
N PRO A 361 5.11 6.81 -10.61
CA PRO A 361 3.66 6.82 -10.58
C PRO A 361 3.06 7.90 -11.50
N ALA A 362 1.90 7.60 -12.10
CA ALA A 362 1.19 8.53 -12.99
C ALA A 362 0.88 9.86 -12.28
N MET A 363 0.39 9.79 -11.04
CA MET A 363 0.13 10.96 -10.20
C MET A 363 1.37 11.84 -9.99
N LEU A 364 2.56 11.27 -9.80
CA LEU A 364 3.79 12.06 -9.71
C LEU A 364 4.07 12.76 -11.04
N THR A 365 3.86 12.09 -12.18
CA THR A 365 4.03 12.71 -13.50
C THR A 365 3.08 13.90 -13.71
N GLU A 366 1.81 13.75 -13.33
CA GLU A 366 0.80 14.83 -13.40
C GLU A 366 1.19 16.04 -12.55
N GLN A 367 1.68 15.81 -11.33
CA GLN A 367 2.16 16.89 -10.45
C GLN A 367 3.41 17.59 -11.00
N LEU A 368 4.32 16.84 -11.64
CA LEU A 368 5.49 17.41 -12.31
C LEU A 368 5.09 18.26 -13.53
N ILE A 369 4.10 17.82 -14.32
CA ILE A 369 3.54 18.59 -15.44
C ILE A 369 2.93 19.90 -14.92
N ALA A 370 2.10 19.84 -13.87
CA ALA A 370 1.51 21.03 -13.26
C ALA A 370 2.57 22.00 -12.73
N ASP A 371 3.63 21.50 -12.09
CA ASP A 371 4.75 22.34 -11.61
C ASP A 371 5.51 23.01 -12.77
N LEU A 372 5.77 22.29 -13.88
CA LEU A 372 6.39 22.86 -15.08
C LEU A 372 5.51 23.92 -15.76
N MET A 373 4.18 23.71 -15.79
CA MET A 373 3.24 24.70 -16.31
C MET A 373 3.21 25.97 -15.47
N ASN A 374 3.17 25.83 -14.14
CA ASN A 374 3.19 26.96 -13.22
C ASN A 374 4.48 27.78 -13.32
N ARG A 375 5.58 27.15 -13.72
CA ARG A 375 6.87 27.80 -13.99
C ARG A 375 6.98 28.40 -15.39
N GLY A 376 6.00 28.18 -16.27
CA GLY A 376 6.03 28.61 -17.68
C GLY A 376 6.95 27.78 -18.58
N GLU A 377 7.62 26.75 -18.06
CA GLU A 377 8.54 25.90 -18.84
C GLU A 377 7.79 24.96 -19.80
N LEU A 378 6.52 24.67 -19.50
CA LEU A 378 5.64 23.81 -20.27
C LEU A 378 4.32 24.54 -20.57
N GLN A 379 3.87 24.49 -21.81
CA GLN A 379 2.63 25.09 -22.26
C GLN A 379 1.64 24.01 -22.70
N GLN A 380 0.35 24.29 -22.55
CA GLN A 380 -0.73 23.40 -22.99
C GLN A 380 -1.46 24.04 -24.17
N ASP A 381 -1.34 23.42 -25.34
CA ASP A 381 -2.06 23.76 -26.55
C ASP A 381 -3.12 22.67 -26.82
N GLY A 382 -4.35 22.91 -26.34
CA GLY A 382 -5.42 21.92 -26.37
C GLY A 382 -5.10 20.67 -25.55
N ASN A 383 -5.00 19.50 -26.19
CA ASN A 383 -4.61 18.23 -25.53
C ASN A 383 -3.09 17.95 -25.59
N LEU A 384 -2.28 18.86 -26.12
CA LEU A 384 -0.84 18.67 -26.27
C LEU A 384 -0.09 19.56 -25.29
N PHE A 385 0.93 18.98 -24.68
CA PHE A 385 1.88 19.68 -23.82
C PHE A 385 3.20 19.83 -24.59
N CYS A 386 3.72 21.05 -24.62
CA CYS A 386 4.92 21.40 -25.35
C CYS A 386 5.87 22.21 -24.46
N MET A 387 7.18 21.98 -24.63
CA MET A 387 8.17 22.83 -23.97
C MET A 387 8.12 24.24 -24.57
N GLU A 388 8.40 25.24 -23.74
CA GLU A 388 8.50 26.62 -24.21
C GLU A 388 9.41 26.72 -25.46
N GLY A 389 8.90 27.36 -26.52
CA GLY A 389 9.61 27.53 -27.79
C GLY A 389 9.37 26.43 -28.84
N TYR A 390 8.71 25.32 -28.50
CA TYR A 390 8.43 24.21 -29.43
C TYR A 390 6.96 24.10 -29.89
N GLY A 391 6.08 24.97 -29.39
CA GLY A 391 4.66 24.98 -29.75
C GLY A 391 4.39 25.39 -31.20
N LEU A 392 3.28 24.89 -31.77
CA LEU A 392 2.81 25.31 -33.09
C LEU A 392 2.26 26.74 -33.01
N ARG A 393 3.02 27.70 -33.55
CA ARG A 393 2.51 29.05 -33.77
C ARG A 393 1.57 29.04 -34.97
N LEU A 394 0.27 29.00 -34.71
CA LEU A 394 -0.73 29.28 -35.73
C LEU A 394 -0.48 30.69 -36.30
N SER A 395 -0.59 30.83 -37.61
CA SER A 395 -0.58 32.13 -38.26
C SER A 395 -1.77 32.97 -37.79
N SER A 396 -1.67 34.30 -37.84
CA SER A 396 -2.76 35.20 -37.47
C SER A 396 -4.06 34.89 -38.22
N ARG A 397 -3.95 34.41 -39.47
CA ARG A 397 -5.08 34.00 -40.30
C ARG A 397 -5.72 32.69 -39.83
N GLU A 398 -4.92 31.70 -39.43
CA GLU A 398 -5.43 30.44 -38.87
C GLU A 398 -6.12 30.66 -37.52
N GLN A 399 -5.57 31.55 -36.70
CA GLN A 399 -6.17 31.94 -35.41
C GLN A 399 -7.53 32.62 -35.60
N GLN A 400 -7.64 33.54 -36.56
CA GLN A 400 -8.91 34.22 -36.89
C GLN A 400 -9.96 33.22 -37.37
N ILE A 401 -9.61 32.35 -38.32
CA ILE A 401 -10.55 31.34 -38.85
C ILE A 401 -10.97 30.36 -37.75
N PHE A 402 -10.06 29.95 -36.88
CA PHE A 402 -10.42 29.09 -35.75
C PHE A 402 -11.37 29.79 -34.77
N ALA A 403 -11.13 31.08 -34.47
CA ALA A 403 -12.01 31.87 -33.61
C ALA A 403 -13.43 32.02 -34.19
N GLU A 404 -13.58 32.11 -35.52
CA GLU A 404 -14.88 32.16 -36.20
C GLU A 404 -15.59 30.79 -36.22
N ILE A 405 -14.85 29.69 -36.35
CA ILE A 405 -15.42 28.34 -36.45
C ILE A 405 -15.73 27.73 -35.08
N LYS A 406 -14.95 28.06 -34.05
CA LYS A 406 -15.08 27.49 -32.71
C LYS A 406 -16.52 27.57 -32.15
N PRO A 407 -17.25 28.71 -32.22
CA PRO A 407 -18.64 28.78 -31.75
C PRO A 407 -19.60 27.82 -32.49
N LEU A 408 -19.37 27.58 -33.79
CA LEU A 408 -20.17 26.65 -34.59
C LEU A 408 -19.96 25.20 -34.12
N LEU A 409 -18.73 24.86 -33.72
CA LEU A 409 -18.38 23.55 -33.18
C LEU A 409 -18.85 23.37 -31.73
N GLU A 410 -18.98 24.45 -30.96
CA GLU A 410 -19.53 24.43 -29.60
C GLU A 410 -21.05 24.21 -29.58
N THR A 411 -21.76 24.70 -30.60
CA THR A 411 -23.22 24.62 -30.71
C THR A 411 -23.73 23.18 -30.83
N GLU A 412 -23.07 22.33 -31.65
CA GLU A 412 -23.38 20.90 -31.78
C GLU A 412 -22.13 20.02 -31.59
N LYS A 413 -21.70 19.85 -30.33
CA LYS A 413 -20.45 19.15 -29.97
C LYS A 413 -20.29 17.74 -30.55
N THR A 414 -21.38 16.99 -30.69
CA THR A 414 -21.37 15.58 -31.16
C THR A 414 -21.75 15.43 -32.63
N LYS A 415 -22.26 16.48 -33.28
CA LYS A 415 -22.66 16.48 -34.69
C LYS A 415 -22.21 17.77 -35.40
N PRO A 416 -20.92 18.15 -35.33
CA PRO A 416 -20.46 19.41 -35.90
C PRO A 416 -20.68 19.44 -37.42
N PRO A 417 -20.90 20.62 -38.03
CA PRO A 417 -21.08 20.75 -39.48
C PRO A 417 -19.96 20.08 -40.29
N VAL A 418 -20.28 19.64 -41.51
CA VAL A 418 -19.25 19.08 -42.41
C VAL A 418 -18.34 20.19 -42.94
N LEU A 419 -17.11 19.83 -43.31
CA LEU A 419 -16.10 20.77 -43.80
C LEU A 419 -16.60 21.72 -44.90
N HIS A 420 -17.47 21.25 -45.79
CA HIS A 420 -18.02 22.08 -46.87
C HIS A 420 -18.97 23.17 -46.37
N ASP A 421 -19.72 22.90 -45.29
CA ASP A 421 -20.61 23.89 -44.69
C ASP A 421 -19.82 24.90 -43.85
N LEU A 422 -18.79 24.44 -43.14
CA LEU A 422 -17.83 25.32 -42.47
C LEU A 422 -17.10 26.23 -43.46
N ALA A 423 -16.74 25.72 -44.63
CA ALA A 423 -16.12 26.49 -45.71
C ALA A 423 -17.01 27.64 -46.19
N LYS A 424 -18.32 27.39 -46.30
CA LYS A 424 -19.30 28.42 -46.66
C LYS A 424 -19.47 29.48 -45.58
N SER A 425 -19.51 29.09 -44.30
CA SER A 425 -19.74 30.03 -43.20
C SER A 425 -18.61 31.04 -43.02
N VAL A 426 -17.37 30.66 -43.32
CA VAL A 426 -16.19 31.55 -43.22
C VAL A 426 -15.72 32.11 -44.57
N ASN A 427 -16.45 31.83 -45.66
CA ASN A 427 -16.13 32.26 -47.02
C ASN A 427 -14.69 31.91 -47.47
N VAL A 428 -14.25 30.68 -47.21
CA VAL A 428 -12.93 30.15 -47.60
C VAL A 428 -13.12 28.89 -48.45
N GLY A 429 -12.27 28.70 -49.47
CA GLY A 429 -12.30 27.48 -50.30
C GLY A 429 -12.12 26.20 -49.46
N PRO A 430 -12.85 25.10 -49.71
CA PRO A 430 -12.81 23.90 -48.86
C PRO A 430 -11.42 23.29 -48.67
N LYS A 431 -10.59 23.29 -49.72
CA LYS A 431 -9.21 22.78 -49.66
C LYS A 431 -8.29 23.64 -48.79
N ASP A 432 -8.44 24.96 -48.88
CA ASP A 432 -7.65 25.90 -48.11
C ASP A 432 -8.07 25.88 -46.64
N LEU A 433 -9.38 25.78 -46.37
CA LEU A 433 -9.89 25.58 -45.03
C LEU A 433 -9.41 24.26 -44.43
N GLU A 434 -9.44 23.16 -45.19
CA GLU A 434 -8.93 21.87 -44.73
C GLU A 434 -7.45 21.97 -44.32
N LYS A 435 -6.64 22.64 -45.13
CA LYS A 435 -5.21 22.85 -44.86
C LYS A 435 -5.00 23.63 -43.57
N MET A 436 -5.74 24.73 -43.37
CA MET A 436 -5.66 25.56 -42.16
C MET A 436 -6.18 24.81 -40.93
N LEU A 437 -7.33 24.14 -41.00
CA LEU A 437 -7.86 23.34 -39.89
C LEU A 437 -6.96 22.16 -39.55
N ASN A 438 -6.26 21.56 -40.51
CA ASN A 438 -5.26 20.54 -40.22
C ASN A 438 -4.07 21.10 -39.43
N GLN A 439 -3.70 22.37 -39.60
CA GLN A 439 -2.68 23.00 -38.72
C GLN A 439 -3.23 23.24 -37.31
N VAL A 440 -4.51 23.63 -37.19
CA VAL A 440 -5.20 23.74 -35.90
C VAL A 440 -5.34 22.37 -35.20
N VAL A 441 -5.57 21.29 -35.97
CA VAL A 441 -5.57 19.92 -35.45
C VAL A 441 -4.18 19.51 -34.98
N LYS A 442 -3.14 19.83 -35.75
CA LYS A 442 -1.76 19.61 -35.31
C LYS A 442 -1.48 20.37 -34.02
N ALA A 443 -1.92 21.62 -33.91
CA ALA A 443 -1.82 22.43 -32.71
C ALA A 443 -2.69 21.93 -31.53
N GLY A 444 -3.38 20.79 -31.66
CA GLY A 444 -4.13 20.16 -30.57
C GLY A 444 -5.45 20.84 -30.21
N GLN A 445 -5.80 21.96 -30.85
CA GLN A 445 -7.04 22.73 -30.61
C GLN A 445 -8.26 22.12 -31.31
N LEU A 446 -8.03 21.25 -32.29
CA LEU A 446 -9.07 20.45 -32.95
C LEU A 446 -8.65 18.98 -33.03
N VAL A 447 -9.64 18.10 -33.13
CA VAL A 447 -9.46 16.69 -33.39
C VAL A 447 -10.21 16.35 -34.68
N ARG A 448 -9.57 15.58 -35.56
CA ARG A 448 -10.16 15.08 -36.81
C ARG A 448 -10.26 13.55 -36.75
N PRO A 449 -11.25 13.00 -36.03
CA PRO A 449 -11.47 11.56 -35.97
C PRO A 449 -12.00 11.01 -37.30
N VAL A 450 -12.71 11.84 -38.06
CA VAL A 450 -13.31 11.53 -39.36
C VAL A 450 -12.82 12.46 -40.46
N LYS A 451 -12.79 11.98 -41.71
CA LYS A 451 -12.27 12.77 -42.84
C LYS A 451 -13.02 14.09 -43.03
N ASN A 452 -14.34 14.11 -42.91
CA ASN A 452 -15.11 15.30 -43.33
C ASN A 452 -15.58 16.20 -42.19
N ARG A 453 -15.15 15.96 -40.93
CA ARG A 453 -15.59 16.74 -39.76
C ARG A 453 -14.45 16.98 -38.78
N TYR A 454 -14.51 18.14 -38.13
CA TYR A 454 -13.57 18.55 -37.09
C TYR A 454 -14.35 18.72 -35.79
N PHE A 455 -13.71 18.37 -34.68
CA PHE A 455 -14.31 18.39 -33.35
C PHE A 455 -13.40 19.14 -32.41
N LEU A 456 -14.00 19.78 -31.42
CA LEU A 456 -13.23 20.28 -30.28
C LEU A 456 -12.80 19.10 -29.38
N PRO A 457 -11.65 19.18 -28.70
CA PRO A 457 -11.16 18.11 -27.83
C PRO A 457 -12.19 17.63 -26.79
N GLU A 458 -13.03 18.53 -26.27
CA GLU A 458 -14.07 18.24 -25.29
C GLU A 458 -15.15 17.28 -25.84
N ALA A 459 -15.38 17.29 -27.15
CA ALA A 459 -16.31 16.35 -27.78
C ALA A 459 -15.80 14.91 -27.68
N MET A 460 -14.48 14.69 -27.69
CA MET A 460 -13.91 13.35 -27.53
C MET A 460 -14.19 12.79 -26.14
N THR A 461 -14.20 13.63 -25.12
CA THR A 461 -14.63 13.25 -23.76
C THR A 461 -16.09 12.80 -23.73
N VAL A 462 -16.97 13.50 -24.46
CA VAL A 462 -18.39 13.12 -24.60
C VAL A 462 -18.53 11.77 -25.30
N PHE A 463 -17.84 11.56 -26.43
CA PHE A 463 -17.85 10.28 -27.14
C PHE A 463 -17.27 9.14 -26.33
N LYS A 464 -16.25 9.40 -25.52
CA LYS A 464 -15.66 8.43 -24.60
C LYS A 464 -16.64 8.04 -23.49
N ASN A 465 -17.40 8.99 -22.95
CA ASN A 465 -18.46 8.70 -21.98
C ASN A 465 -19.56 7.78 -22.54
N TYR A 466 -19.87 7.90 -23.84
CA TYR A 466 -20.79 6.97 -24.50
C TYR A 466 -20.25 5.54 -24.60
N LEU A 467 -18.92 5.35 -24.68
CA LEU A 467 -18.32 4.01 -24.64
C LEU A 467 -18.65 3.33 -23.31
N TYR A 468 -18.40 4.03 -22.20
CA TYR A 468 -18.66 3.48 -20.86
C TYR A 468 -20.14 3.20 -20.60
N ARG A 469 -21.05 3.96 -21.20
CA ARG A 469 -22.50 3.71 -21.10
C ARG A 469 -22.96 2.56 -21.98
N ALA A 470 -22.27 2.30 -23.09
CA ALA A 470 -22.59 1.21 -24.02
C ALA A 470 -21.97 -0.13 -23.62
N ALA A 471 -20.95 -0.10 -22.74
CA ALA A 471 -20.21 -1.27 -22.28
C ALA A 471 -20.93 -2.05 -21.18
N ASP A 472 -20.76 -3.37 -21.21
CA ASP A 472 -21.17 -4.28 -20.13
C ASP A 472 -20.24 -4.20 -18.91
N GLU A 473 -20.54 -4.99 -17.88
CA GLU A 473 -19.73 -5.07 -16.63
C GLU A 473 -18.27 -5.47 -16.88
N LYS A 474 -17.97 -6.10 -18.03
CA LYS A 474 -16.64 -6.52 -18.45
C LYS A 474 -16.00 -5.52 -19.43
N GLY A 475 -16.61 -4.36 -19.67
CA GLY A 475 -16.07 -3.34 -20.56
C GLY A 475 -16.23 -3.62 -22.06
N HIS A 476 -17.09 -4.56 -22.45
CA HIS A 476 -17.32 -4.95 -23.84
C HIS A 476 -18.61 -4.34 -24.42
N PHE A 477 -18.59 -3.96 -25.70
CA PHE A 477 -19.77 -3.43 -26.39
C PHE A 477 -19.76 -3.73 -27.90
N THR A 478 -20.95 -3.66 -28.53
CA THR A 478 -21.10 -3.74 -29.99
C THR A 478 -21.22 -2.35 -30.62
N VAL A 479 -21.00 -2.25 -31.93
CA VAL A 479 -21.23 -1.00 -32.69
C VAL A 479 -22.68 -0.52 -32.55
N GLN A 480 -23.64 -1.45 -32.47
CA GLN A 480 -25.06 -1.11 -32.32
C GLN A 480 -25.34 -0.45 -30.97
N ASN A 481 -24.84 -1.04 -29.88
CA ASN A 481 -24.98 -0.48 -28.53
C ASN A 481 -24.41 0.94 -28.47
N TYR A 482 -23.22 1.15 -29.04
CA TYR A 482 -22.59 2.46 -29.07
C TYR A 482 -23.39 3.49 -29.88
N ARG A 483 -23.87 3.11 -31.06
CA ARG A 483 -24.69 3.97 -31.92
C ARG A 483 -25.94 4.45 -31.20
N ASP A 484 -26.64 3.52 -30.54
CA ASP A 484 -27.92 3.78 -29.88
C ASP A 484 -27.71 4.74 -28.68
N VAL A 485 -26.62 4.59 -27.94
CA VAL A 485 -26.24 5.49 -26.84
C VAL A 485 -25.75 6.86 -27.33
N ALA A 486 -24.95 6.90 -28.39
CA ALA A 486 -24.37 8.14 -28.92
C ALA A 486 -25.38 8.98 -29.72
N GLY A 487 -26.52 8.40 -30.13
CA GLY A 487 -27.52 9.08 -30.96
C GLY A 487 -26.98 9.55 -32.30
N THR A 488 -25.94 8.89 -32.82
CA THR A 488 -25.27 9.22 -34.09
C THR A 488 -25.62 8.21 -35.18
N GLY A 489 -25.43 8.58 -36.45
CA GLY A 489 -25.61 7.63 -37.56
C GLY A 489 -24.57 6.50 -37.51
N ARG A 490 -24.93 5.32 -38.04
CA ARG A 490 -24.07 4.11 -38.02
C ARG A 490 -22.67 4.38 -38.59
N ASN A 491 -22.56 5.15 -39.68
CA ASN A 491 -21.27 5.45 -40.31
C ASN A 491 -20.36 6.31 -39.40
N LEU A 492 -20.91 7.36 -38.80
CA LEU A 492 -20.16 8.23 -37.88
C LEU A 492 -19.72 7.46 -36.62
N ALA A 493 -20.60 6.60 -36.09
CA ALA A 493 -20.27 5.73 -34.97
C ALA A 493 -19.10 4.79 -35.28
N ILE A 494 -19.07 4.17 -36.46
CA ILE A 494 -17.97 3.28 -36.88
C ILE A 494 -16.65 4.04 -36.95
N GLU A 495 -16.63 5.20 -37.63
CA GLU A 495 -15.39 5.95 -37.82
C GLU A 495 -14.83 6.53 -36.50
N ILE A 496 -15.70 6.95 -35.57
CA ILE A 496 -15.27 7.36 -34.21
C ILE A 496 -14.68 6.17 -33.44
N LEU A 497 -15.28 4.99 -33.54
CA LEU A 497 -14.75 3.79 -32.91
C LEU A 497 -13.40 3.37 -33.51
N GLU A 498 -13.22 3.48 -34.82
CA GLU A 498 -11.92 3.24 -35.46
C GLU A 498 -10.85 4.25 -35.00
N TYR A 499 -11.24 5.51 -34.76
CA TYR A 499 -10.36 6.49 -34.14
C TYR A 499 -9.94 6.08 -32.72
N PHE A 500 -10.88 5.59 -31.89
CA PHE A 500 -10.58 5.09 -30.55
C PHE A 500 -9.73 3.82 -30.56
N ASP A 501 -9.92 2.94 -31.56
CA ASP A 501 -9.07 1.77 -31.77
C ASP A 501 -7.63 2.20 -32.08
N ARG A 502 -7.45 3.17 -32.99
CA ARG A 502 -6.11 3.69 -33.36
C ARG A 502 -5.42 4.42 -32.23
N THR A 503 -6.17 5.12 -31.38
CA THR A 503 -5.63 5.86 -30.23
C THR A 503 -5.43 4.98 -28.99
N GLY A 504 -5.83 3.70 -29.06
CA GLY A 504 -5.65 2.72 -27.98
C GLY A 504 -6.65 2.87 -26.82
N VAL A 505 -7.76 3.60 -27.04
CA VAL A 505 -8.85 3.72 -26.06
C VAL A 505 -9.72 2.48 -26.07
N THR A 506 -9.92 1.88 -27.25
CA THR A 506 -10.66 0.64 -27.45
C THR A 506 -9.82 -0.36 -28.23
N ARG A 507 -10.22 -1.64 -28.16
CA ARG A 507 -9.66 -2.71 -28.98
C ARG A 507 -10.78 -3.53 -29.59
N ARG A 508 -10.71 -3.75 -30.90
CA ARG A 508 -11.65 -4.62 -31.63
C ARG A 508 -11.36 -6.10 -31.39
N LEU A 509 -12.40 -6.83 -31.01
CA LEU A 509 -12.40 -8.28 -30.76
C LEU A 509 -13.56 -8.91 -31.56
N GLY A 510 -13.32 -9.20 -32.84
CA GLY A 510 -14.35 -9.70 -33.74
C GLY A 510 -15.49 -8.67 -33.94
N ASP A 511 -16.69 -9.04 -33.48
CA ASP A 511 -17.91 -8.21 -33.57
C ASP A 511 -18.11 -7.26 -32.38
N THR A 512 -17.28 -7.39 -31.34
CA THR A 512 -17.30 -6.53 -30.15
C THR A 512 -16.03 -5.68 -30.07
N ARG A 513 -16.06 -4.69 -29.18
CA ARG A 513 -14.91 -3.89 -28.77
C ARG A 513 -14.81 -3.90 -27.26
N GLU A 514 -13.58 -3.90 -26.76
CA GLU A 514 -13.24 -3.80 -25.33
C GLU A 514 -12.65 -2.41 -25.06
N ILE A 515 -13.00 -1.78 -23.94
CA ILE A 515 -12.37 -0.55 -23.47
C ILE A 515 -11.03 -0.90 -22.81
N THR A 516 -9.92 -0.41 -23.37
CA THR A 516 -8.56 -0.69 -22.88
C THR A 516 -8.02 0.40 -21.95
N ASP A 517 -8.67 1.57 -21.93
CA ASP A 517 -8.33 2.69 -21.07
C ASP A 517 -8.87 2.43 -19.65
N LYS A 518 -7.99 1.99 -18.74
CA LYS A 518 -8.34 1.83 -17.32
C LYS A 518 -8.46 3.21 -16.70
N LYS A 519 -9.61 3.48 -16.07
CA LYS A 519 -9.89 4.69 -15.28
C LYS A 519 -8.73 5.08 -14.37
#